data_AF-A0A7U6KQG5-F1
#
_entry.id   AF-A0A7U6KQG5-F1
#
_cell.length_a   1.000
_cell.length_b   1.000
_cell.length_c   1.000
_cell.angle_alpha   90.00
_cell.angle_beta   90.00
_cell.angle_gamma   90.00
#
_symmetry.space_group_name_H-M   'P 1'
#
loop_
_entity.id
_entity.type
_entity.pdbx_description
1 polymer ?
#
loop_
_entity_poly.entity_id
_entity_poly.type
_entity_poly.pdbx_seq_one_letter_code
_entity_poly.pdbx_strand_id
1 'polypeptide(L)'
;MNLSMGVNETGLSENACWLDGEIFYLPPVLFERKDTNDSSANTWHIYHRSLGWSSVDIDLTFTPIRVYKKTDNFGVVASIFEQWLGEYSGEIRLAGQVLRLDKVMGLAEDHFAKW
;
A
#
# COMPACT_ATOMS: atom_id res chain seq x y z
N MET A 1 -9.05 2.27 -5.70
CA MET A 1 -8.06 3.07 -4.94
C MET A 1 -6.67 2.66 -5.41
N ASN A 2 -5.74 3.60 -5.48
CA ASN A 2 -4.33 3.38 -5.76
C ASN A 2 -3.50 3.88 -4.57
N LEU A 3 -2.67 3.01 -4.00
CA LEU A 3 -1.72 3.33 -2.94
C LEU A 3 -0.37 2.71 -3.28
N SER A 4 0.66 3.54 -3.31
CA SER A 4 2.06 3.13 -3.37
C SER A 4 2.84 3.77 -2.22
N MET A 5 3.80 3.00 -1.68
CA MET A 5 4.90 3.58 -0.93
C MET A 5 5.90 4.06 -1.98
N GLY A 6 5.95 5.38 -2.20
CA GLY A 6 6.68 5.96 -3.33
C GLY A 6 8.10 5.42 -3.49
N VAL A 7 8.47 5.07 -4.72
CA VAL A 7 9.76 4.45 -5.08
C VAL A 7 10.79 5.44 -5.63
N ASN A 8 10.48 6.74 -5.75
CA ASN A 8 11.23 7.64 -6.65
C ASN A 8 11.74 8.94 -5.99
N GLU A 9 12.88 9.44 -6.51
CA GLU A 9 13.66 10.58 -6.00
C GLU A 9 12.96 11.97 -6.10
N THR A 10 11.68 12.01 -6.50
CA THR A 10 10.94 13.25 -6.78
C THR A 10 10.05 13.73 -5.63
N GLY A 11 9.81 12.90 -4.62
CA GLY A 11 9.05 13.27 -3.40
C GLY A 11 7.54 13.47 -3.59
N LEU A 12 6.99 13.23 -4.79
CA LEU A 12 5.56 13.31 -5.08
C LEU A 12 4.89 11.94 -4.95
N SER A 13 3.64 11.92 -4.47
CA SER A 13 2.83 10.71 -4.35
C SER A 13 1.74 10.67 -5.41
N GLU A 14 1.51 9.48 -5.98
CA GLU A 14 0.44 9.19 -6.93
C GLU A 14 -0.83 8.63 -6.27
N ASN A 15 -0.85 8.61 -4.93
CA ASN A 15 -1.91 7.96 -4.17
C ASN A 15 -3.25 8.68 -4.38
N ALA A 16 -4.28 7.91 -4.71
CA ALA A 16 -5.61 8.45 -4.98
C ALA A 16 -6.71 7.42 -4.76
N CYS A 17 -7.92 7.88 -4.44
CA CYS A 17 -9.13 7.07 -4.51
C CYS A 17 -10.21 7.76 -5.35
N TRP A 18 -11.15 6.96 -5.85
CA TRP A 18 -12.30 7.44 -6.61
C TRP A 18 -13.55 7.15 -5.81
N LEU A 19 -14.37 8.17 -5.59
CA LEU A 19 -15.63 8.07 -4.84
C LEU A 19 -16.70 8.73 -5.70
N ASP A 20 -17.71 7.95 -6.08
CA ASP A 20 -18.80 8.42 -6.94
C ASP A 20 -18.33 9.12 -8.23
N GLY A 21 -17.19 8.69 -8.77
CA GLY A 21 -16.58 9.24 -9.99
C GLY A 21 -15.62 10.42 -9.77
N GLU A 22 -15.52 10.96 -8.56
CA GLU A 22 -14.59 12.03 -8.20
C GLU A 22 -13.26 11.48 -7.67
N ILE A 23 -12.15 12.12 -8.04
CA ILE A 23 -10.80 11.75 -7.60
C ILE A 23 -10.44 12.51 -6.33
N PHE A 24 -10.03 11.78 -5.30
CA PHE A 24 -9.45 12.32 -4.08
C PHE A 24 -7.98 11.90 -3.99
N TYR A 25 -7.08 12.88 -3.99
CA TYR A 25 -5.66 12.64 -3.74
C TYR A 25 -5.42 12.27 -2.28
N LEU A 26 -4.61 11.25 -2.08
CA LEU A 26 -4.28 10.69 -0.77
C LEU A 26 -2.81 11.02 -0.44
N PRO A 27 -2.47 11.13 0.85
CA PRO A 27 -1.10 11.38 1.26
C PRO A 27 -0.19 10.16 0.98
N PRO A 28 1.15 10.32 1.03
CA PRO A 28 2.05 9.19 1.14
C PRO A 28 1.67 8.31 2.33
N VAL A 29 1.76 7.00 2.12
CA VAL A 29 1.48 5.97 3.11
C VAL A 29 2.71 5.10 3.34
N LEU A 30 2.77 4.49 4.51
CA LEU A 30 3.73 3.47 4.89
C LEU A 30 3.04 2.11 4.86
N PHE A 31 3.77 1.08 4.44
CA PHE A 31 3.38 -0.32 4.38
C PHE A 31 4.30 -1.05 5.36
N GLU A 32 3.78 -1.40 6.52
CA GLU A 32 4.51 -2.13 7.56
C GLU A 32 4.09 -3.59 7.54
N ARG A 33 5.01 -4.45 7.11
CA ARG A 33 4.84 -5.90 7.13
C ARG A 33 5.19 -6.39 8.54
N LYS A 34 4.28 -7.14 9.19
CA LYS A 34 4.63 -7.83 10.43
C LYS A 34 5.54 -9.02 10.11
N ASP A 35 6.71 -9.08 10.76
CA ASP A 35 7.68 -10.15 10.54
C ASP A 35 7.11 -11.52 10.93
N THR A 36 7.39 -12.52 10.10
CA THR A 36 6.80 -13.87 10.09
C THR A 36 7.25 -14.80 11.22
N ASN A 37 7.95 -14.29 12.24
CA ASN A 37 8.34 -15.09 13.41
C ASN A 37 7.19 -15.29 14.41
N ASP A 38 6.09 -14.56 14.24
CA ASP A 38 4.87 -14.75 15.00
C ASP A 38 3.82 -15.42 14.09
N SER A 39 3.14 -16.45 14.60
CA SER A 39 2.23 -17.33 13.84
C SER A 39 0.90 -16.66 13.44
N SER A 40 0.83 -15.34 13.55
CA SER A 40 -0.32 -14.53 13.12
C SER A 40 -0.21 -14.19 11.64
N ALA A 41 -1.36 -14.09 10.97
CA ALA A 41 -1.47 -13.85 9.53
C ALA A 41 -0.48 -12.76 9.07
N ASN A 42 0.21 -13.02 7.95
CA ASN A 42 1.19 -12.12 7.30
C ASN A 42 0.50 -10.85 6.77
N THR A 43 -0.06 -10.04 7.65
CA THR A 43 -0.84 -8.83 7.33
C THR A 43 0.06 -7.61 7.28
N TRP A 44 -0.28 -6.66 6.42
CA TRP A 44 0.45 -5.42 6.26
C TRP A 44 -0.38 -4.29 6.83
N HIS A 45 0.20 -3.49 7.72
CA HIS A 45 -0.43 -2.26 8.18
C HIS A 45 -0.09 -1.14 7.21
N ILE A 46 -1.11 -0.50 6.65
CA ILE A 46 -0.97 0.55 5.65
C ILE A 46 -1.56 1.83 6.24
N TYR A 47 -0.71 2.81 6.51
CA TYR A 47 -1.15 4.00 7.22
C TYR A 47 -0.44 5.27 6.73
N HIS A 48 -1.12 6.39 6.92
CA HIS A 48 -0.55 7.71 6.72
C HIS A 48 0.15 8.20 8.01
N ARG A 49 1.39 8.68 7.90
CA ARG A 49 2.04 9.40 9.01
C ARG A 49 1.68 10.89 8.94
N SER A 50 0.74 11.32 9.78
CA SER A 50 0.36 12.73 9.85
C SER A 50 1.47 13.61 10.40
N LEU A 51 1.88 14.59 9.59
CA LEU A 51 2.76 15.69 9.98
C LEU A 51 2.02 17.03 9.95
N GLY A 52 0.68 17.01 10.01
CA GLY A 52 -0.18 18.20 10.07
C GLY A 52 -0.44 18.92 8.73
N TRP A 53 0.11 18.45 7.62
CA TRP A 53 -0.11 19.03 6.28
C TRP A 53 -1.28 18.38 5.52
N SER A 54 -1.70 17.19 5.93
CA SER A 54 -2.82 16.44 5.35
C SER A 54 -4.00 16.43 6.31
N SER A 55 -5.21 16.69 5.82
CA SER A 55 -6.47 16.43 6.52
C SER A 55 -7.02 15.02 6.29
N VAL A 56 -6.31 14.22 5.48
CA VAL A 56 -6.64 12.83 5.17
C VAL A 56 -5.93 11.91 6.16
N ASP A 57 -6.68 10.97 6.73
CA ASP A 57 -6.18 9.94 7.62
C ASP A 57 -6.48 8.56 7.02
N ILE A 58 -5.48 7.67 7.04
CA ILE A 58 -5.55 6.34 6.43
C ILE A 58 -5.05 5.34 7.47
N ASP A 59 -5.88 4.35 7.77
CA ASP A 59 -5.54 3.22 8.65
C ASP A 59 -6.17 1.95 8.09
N LEU A 60 -5.35 1.15 7.40
CA LEU A 60 -5.77 -0.03 6.67
C LEU A 60 -4.93 -1.24 7.05
N THR A 61 -5.54 -2.40 7.06
CA THR A 61 -4.88 -3.70 7.08
C THR A 61 -5.06 -4.38 5.74
N PHE A 62 -3.95 -4.77 5.11
CA PHE A 62 -3.96 -5.65 3.95
C PHE A 62 -3.67 -7.08 4.39
N THR A 63 -4.55 -8.01 4.03
CA THR A 63 -4.41 -9.45 4.28
C THR A 63 -4.09 -10.15 2.96
N PRO A 64 -2.84 -10.58 2.73
CA PRO A 64 -2.46 -11.23 1.49
C PRO A 64 -3.10 -12.61 1.32
N ILE A 65 -3.49 -12.93 0.09
CA ILE A 65 -4.05 -14.23 -0.33
C ILE A 65 -3.06 -14.99 -1.21
N ARG A 66 -2.47 -14.32 -2.20
CA ARG A 66 -1.52 -14.91 -3.15
C ARG A 66 -0.49 -13.88 -3.59
N VAL A 67 0.71 -14.33 -3.93
CA VAL A 67 1.74 -13.50 -4.54
C VAL A 67 2.10 -13.99 -5.94
N TYR A 68 2.26 -13.05 -6.86
CA TYR A 68 2.98 -13.22 -8.10
C TYR A 68 4.40 -12.65 -7.92
N LYS A 69 5.42 -13.45 -8.23
CA LYS A 69 6.83 -13.03 -8.12
C LYS A 69 7.49 -13.12 -9.48
N LYS A 70 8.19 -12.05 -9.87
CA LYS A 70 9.07 -12.04 -11.05
C LYS A 70 10.49 -11.72 -10.59
N THR A 71 11.43 -12.56 -11.01
CA THR A 71 12.86 -12.35 -10.74
C THR A 71 13.55 -12.15 -12.07
N ASP A 72 14.14 -10.98 -12.25
CA ASP A 72 14.97 -10.66 -13.41
C ASP A 72 16.44 -10.61 -12.96
N ASN A 73 17.30 -11.37 -13.64
CA ASN A 73 18.73 -11.44 -13.36
C ASN A 73 19.51 -10.95 -14.59
N PHE A 74 20.11 -9.77 -14.49
CA PHE A 74 20.92 -9.14 -15.54
C PHE A 74 22.43 -9.35 -15.32
N GLY A 75 22.84 -10.36 -14.55
CA GLY A 75 24.23 -10.69 -14.26
C GLY A 75 24.83 -9.88 -13.11
N VAL A 76 24.75 -8.54 -13.17
CA VAL A 76 25.23 -7.63 -12.10
C VAL A 76 24.08 -7.15 -11.20
N VAL A 77 22.85 -7.13 -11.73
CA VAL A 77 21.67 -6.62 -11.01
C VAL A 77 20.62 -7.73 -10.92
N ALA A 78 20.12 -7.96 -9.70
CA ALA A 78 18.94 -8.78 -9.46
C ALA A 78 17.78 -7.89 -9.01
N SER A 79 16.67 -7.94 -9.74
CA SER A 79 15.42 -7.30 -9.36
C SER A 79 14.39 -8.38 -9.02
N ILE A 80 13.75 -8.23 -7.87
CA ILE A 80 12.63 -9.06 -7.44
C ILE A 80 11.41 -8.15 -7.34
N PHE A 81 10.43 -8.42 -8.18
CA PHE A 81 9.11 -7.79 -8.15
C PHE A 81 8.14 -8.77 -7.46
N GLU A 82 7.48 -8.31 -6.40
CA GLU A 82 6.39 -9.04 -5.75
C GLU A 82 5.09 -8.26 -5.87
N GLN A 83 4.05 -8.88 -6.43
CA GLN A 83 2.70 -8.33 -6.49
C GLN A 83 1.76 -9.27 -5.74
N TRP A 84 1.23 -8.78 -4.63
CA TRP A 84 0.37 -9.51 -3.72
C TRP A 84 -1.10 -9.19 -4.01
N LEU A 85 -1.90 -10.22 -4.26
CA LEU A 85 -3.36 -10.14 -4.26
C LEU A 85 -3.86 -10.40 -2.83
N GLY A 86 -4.76 -9.57 -2.34
CA GLY A 86 -5.31 -9.70 -0.99
C GLY A 86 -6.53 -8.83 -0.75
N GLU A 87 -6.90 -8.71 0.51
CA GLU A 87 -8.06 -7.97 0.99
C GLU A 87 -7.63 -6.78 1.86
N TYR A 88 -8.20 -5.61 1.61
CA TYR A 88 -8.08 -4.41 2.43
C TYR A 88 -9.27 -4.29 3.38
N SER A 89 -8.98 -4.07 4.66
CA SER A 89 -9.97 -3.71 5.68
C SER A 89 -9.47 -2.52 6.49
N GLY A 90 -10.37 -1.63 6.90
CA GLY A 90 -10.04 -0.45 7.71
C GLY A 90 -10.78 0.79 7.27
N GLU A 91 -10.21 1.96 7.57
CA GLU A 91 -10.87 3.24 7.33
C GLU A 91 -9.97 4.25 6.61
N ILE A 92 -10.59 5.07 5.77
CA ILE A 92 -9.99 6.29 5.22
C ILE A 92 -10.91 7.45 5.57
N ARG A 93 -10.37 8.45 6.27
CA ARG A 93 -11.09 9.68 6.61
C ARG A 93 -10.60 10.76 5.68
N LEU A 94 -11.48 11.26 4.82
CA LEU A 94 -11.17 12.28 3.82
C LEU A 94 -12.42 13.09 3.52
N ALA A 95 -12.28 14.37 3.16
CA ALA A 95 -13.40 15.24 2.80
C ALA A 95 -14.59 15.24 3.80
N GLY A 96 -14.30 15.09 5.11
CA GLY A 96 -15.33 15.05 6.15
C GLY A 96 -16.16 13.75 6.21
N GLN A 97 -15.79 12.73 5.42
CA GLN A 97 -16.43 11.43 5.39
C GLN A 97 -15.47 10.30 5.78
N VAL A 98 -16.03 9.16 6.19
CA VAL A 98 -15.29 7.95 6.55
C VAL A 98 -15.65 6.85 5.57
N LEU A 99 -14.67 6.44 4.79
CA LEU A 99 -14.77 5.27 3.92
C LEU A 99 -14.36 4.04 4.70
N ARG A 100 -15.26 3.08 4.82
CA ARG A 100 -14.98 1.78 5.43
C ARG A 100 -14.73 0.75 4.36
N LEU A 101 -13.59 0.08 4.46
CA LEU A 101 -13.28 -1.09 3.66
C LEU A 101 -13.48 -2.31 4.55
N ASP A 102 -14.28 -3.26 4.07
CA ASP A 102 -14.44 -4.57 4.68
C ASP A 102 -14.14 -5.62 3.62
N LYS A 103 -12.96 -6.23 3.74
CA LYS A 103 -12.46 -7.28 2.85
C LYS A 103 -12.52 -6.92 1.36
N VAL A 104 -12.15 -5.70 1.03
CA VAL A 104 -12.14 -5.20 -0.34
C VAL A 104 -10.92 -5.75 -1.07
N MET A 105 -11.12 -6.49 -2.15
CA MET A 105 -10.02 -7.03 -2.94
C MET A 105 -9.12 -5.93 -3.52
N GLY A 106 -7.81 -6.15 -3.51
CA GLY A 106 -6.83 -5.24 -4.08
C GLY A 106 -5.45 -5.88 -4.27
N LEU A 107 -4.53 -5.08 -4.80
CA LEU A 107 -3.15 -5.44 -5.02
C LEU A 107 -2.23 -4.60 -4.13
N ALA A 108 -1.19 -5.22 -3.58
CA ALA A 108 -0.08 -4.55 -2.92
C ALA A 108 1.24 -4.97 -3.59
N GLU A 109 2.09 -4.01 -3.92
CA GLU A 109 3.35 -4.27 -4.63
C GLU A 109 4.55 -3.97 -3.72
N ASP A 110 5.60 -4.77 -3.86
CA ASP A 110 6.89 -4.58 -3.19
C ASP A 110 8.01 -4.81 -4.21
N HIS A 111 8.91 -3.83 -4.32
CA HIS A 111 9.99 -3.83 -5.30
C HIS A 111 11.32 -3.87 -4.58
N PHE A 112 12.06 -4.95 -4.80
CA PHE A 112 13.36 -5.12 -4.20
C PHE A 112 14.46 -5.17 -5.28
N ALA A 113 15.39 -4.20 -5.24
CA ALA A 113 16.56 -4.16 -6.09
C ALA A 113 17.84 -4.23 -5.23
N LYS A 114 18.73 -5.18 -5.54
CA LYS A 114 20.10 -5.25 -4.99
C LYS A 114 21.09 -5.00 -6.12
N TRP A 115 22.12 -4.20 -5.83
CA TRP A 115 23.28 -3.92 -6.68
C TRP A 115 24.57 -4.35 -5.99
#